data_AF-A0A7X5N415-F1
#
_entry.id   AF-A0A7X5N415-F1
#
_cell.length_a   1.000
_cell.length_b   1.000
_cell.length_c   1.000
_cell.angle_alpha   90.00
_cell.angle_beta   90.00
_cell.angle_gamma   90.00
#
_symmetry.space_group_name_H-M   'P 1'
#
loop_
_entity.id
_entity.type
_entity.pdbx_description
1 polymer ?
#
loop_
_entity_poly.entity_id
_entity_poly.type
_entity_poly.pdbx_seq_one_letter_code
_entity_poly.pdbx_strand_id
1 'polypeptide(L)' 'YTAGIFGAVLGKAWNERVRSFVEVALPQVANSEDGGTVALLDVGSAWLLSNDVQLDAVYSRGLNDRSPDHALGVGLSFRF' A
#
# COMPACT_ATOMS: atom_id res chain seq x y z
N TYR A 1 9.16 4.01 -24.98
CA TYR A 1 8.48 3.71 -23.71
C TYR A 1 9.52 3.58 -22.60
N THR A 2 9.69 4.65 -21.82
CA THR A 2 10.49 4.61 -20.59
C THR A 2 9.51 4.76 -19.44
N ALA A 3 9.38 3.72 -18.63
CA ALA A 3 8.58 3.75 -17.42
C ALA A 3 9.50 3.44 -16.23
N GLY A 4 9.39 4.25 -15.19
CA GLY A 4 9.99 3.99 -13.89
C GLY A 4 8.94 3.51 -12.89
N ILE A 5 9.40 2.84 -11.84
CA ILE A 5 8.59 2.60 -10.64
C ILE A 5 9.26 3.32 -9.48
N PHE A 6 8.47 3.87 -8.56
CA PHE A 6 8.96 4.48 -7.34
C PHE A 6 8.03 4.14 -6.19
N GLY A 7 8.57 3.81 -5.03
CA GLY A 7 7.81 3.50 -3.84
C GLY A 7 8.49 4.09 -2.62
N ALA A 8 7.72 4.72 -1.75
CA ALA A 8 8.20 5.24 -0.48
C ALA A 8 7.26 4.80 0.65
N VAL A 9 7.80 4.08 1.63
CA VAL A 9 7.03 3.53 2.76
C VAL A 9 7.50 4.15 4.06
N LEU A 10 6.54 4.59 4.87
CA LEU A 10 6.74 5.00 6.25
C LEU A 10 5.93 4.07 7.17
N GLY A 11 6.64 3.22 7.90
CA GLY A 11 6.06 2.31 8.88
C GLY A 11 6.27 2.80 10.31
N LYS A 12 5.26 2.63 11.17
CA LYS A 12 5.35 2.85 12.61
C LYS A 12 4.82 1.64 13.36
N ALA A 13 5.68 1.04 14.19
CA ALA A 13 5.26 0.07 15.19
C ALA A 13 4.78 0.81 16.44
N TRP A 14 3.54 0.57 16.85
CA TRP A 14 2.98 1.14 18.07
C TRP A 14 3.31 0.28 19.28
N ASN A 15 3.31 -1.04 19.09
CA ASN A 15 3.72 -2.03 20.07
C ASN A 15 4.16 -3.30 19.32
N GLU A 16 4.41 -4.39 20.06
CA GLU A 16 4.84 -5.68 19.51
C GLU A 16 3.78 -6.37 18.63
N ARG A 17 2.51 -5.95 18.75
CA ARG A 17 1.36 -6.53 18.05
C ARG A 17 0.80 -5.64 16.96
N VAL A 18 0.91 -4.32 17.06
CA VAL A 18 0.28 -3.37 16.15
C VAL A 18 1.33 -2.54 15.42
N ARG A 19 1.27 -2.59 14.09
CA ARG A 19 2.05 -1.75 13.19
C ARG A 19 1.13 -1.08 12.19
N SER A 20 1.37 0.19 11.92
CA SER A 20 0.73 0.90 10.81
C SER A 20 1.80 1.29 9.80
N PHE A 21 1.39 1.44 8.55
CA PHE A 21 2.24 1.96 7.49
C PHE A 21 1.43 2.87 6.57
N VAL A 22 2.14 3.82 5.97
CA VAL A 22 1.68 4.57 4.82
C VAL A 22 2.72 4.44 3.73
N GLU A 23 2.29 4.19 2.52
CA GLU A 23 3.11 4.05 1.34
C GLU A 23 2.59 4.97 0.25
N VAL A 24 3.52 5.59 -0.46
CA VAL A 24 3.24 6.27 -1.72
C VAL A 24 3.88 5.41 -2.81
N ALA A 25 3.04 4.79 -3.63
CA ALA A 25 3.47 3.95 -4.73
C ALA A 25 3.19 4.65 -6.06
N LEU A 26 4.23 4.80 -6.87
CA LEU A 26 4.18 5.22 -8.26
C LEU A 26 4.53 3.99 -9.11
N PRO A 27 3.59 3.05 -9.31
CA PRO A 27 3.86 1.80 -10.05
C PRO A 27 4.16 2.04 -11.54
N GLN A 28 3.86 3.24 -12.04
CA GLN A 28 4.25 3.68 -13.37
C GLN A 28 4.52 5.18 -13.34
N VAL A 29 5.75 5.57 -13.68
CA VAL A 29 6.15 6.95 -13.96
C VAL A 29 6.57 6.99 -15.42
N ALA A 30 5.65 7.35 -16.29
CA ALA A 30 5.86 7.46 -17.73
C ALA A 30 5.47 8.86 -18.21
N ASN A 31 5.96 9.25 -19.39
CA ASN A 31 5.55 10.51 -20.03
C ASN A 31 4.04 10.49 -20.32
N SER A 32 3.39 11.66 -20.33
CA SER A 32 1.96 11.81 -20.68
C SER A 32 1.58 11.13 -22.00
N GLU A 33 2.49 11.14 -22.98
CA GLU A 33 2.34 10.50 -24.30
C GLU A 33 2.43 8.95 -24.22
N ASP A 34 3.12 8.41 -23.21
CA ASP A 34 3.30 6.98 -22.95
C ASP A 34 2.31 6.45 -21.89
N GLY A 35 1.15 7.08 -21.70
CA GLY A 35 0.18 6.59 -20.70
C GLY A 35 0.43 7.10 -19.27
N GLY A 36 1.40 7.99 -19.06
CA GLY A 36 1.49 8.90 -17.90
C GLY A 36 1.83 8.24 -16.56
N THR A 37 1.82 9.05 -15.50
CA THR A 37 2.13 8.61 -14.14
C THR A 37 0.90 8.06 -13.44
N VAL A 38 1.01 6.89 -12.82
CA VAL A 38 0.03 6.30 -11.90
C VAL A 38 0.56 6.52 -10.49
N ALA A 39 -0.29 7.04 -9.59
CA ALA A 39 0.09 7.38 -8.23
C ALA A 39 -0.95 6.88 -7.24
N LEU A 40 -0.49 6.08 -6.30
CA LEU A 40 -1.27 5.41 -5.29
C LEU A 40 -0.76 5.84 -3.91
N LEU A 41 -1.71 6.04 -3.01
CA LEU A 41 -1.47 6.22 -1.59
C LEU A 41 -2.06 5.02 -0.87
N ASP A 42 -1.20 4.22 -0.27
CA ASP A 42 -1.57 3.03 0.47
C ASP A 42 -1.42 3.32 1.96
N VAL A 43 -2.46 3.06 2.74
CA VAL A 43 -2.44 3.16 4.19
C VAL A 43 -2.89 1.83 4.74
N GLY A 44 -2.07 1.22 5.57
CA GLY A 44 -2.40 -0.06 6.16
C GLY A 44 -2.00 -0.19 7.61
N SER A 45 -2.54 -1.22 8.22
CA SER A 45 -2.19 -1.65 9.57
C SER A 45 -2.19 -3.16 9.65
N ALA A 46 -1.15 -3.69 10.29
CA ALA A 46 -1.04 -5.08 10.67
C ALA A 46 -1.22 -5.18 12.19
N TRP A 47 -2.09 -6.09 12.61
CA TRP A 47 -2.41 -6.36 13.99
C TRP A 47 -2.28 -7.86 14.29
N LEU A 48 -1.30 -8.21 15.10
CA LEU A 48 -1.15 -9.52 15.72
C LEU A 48 -2.26 -9.72 16.77
N LEU A 49 -3.25 -10.52 16.43
CA LEU A 49 -4.31 -10.96 17.36
C LEU A 49 -3.74 -11.93 18.40
N SER A 50 -2.87 -12.83 17.94
CA SER A 50 -2.11 -13.79 18.73
C SER A 50 -0.73 -13.99 18.09
N ASN A 51 0.21 -14.66 18.77
CA ASN A 51 1.54 -14.97 18.21
C ASN A 51 1.49 -15.71 16.86
N ASP A 52 0.35 -16.33 16.56
CA ASP A 52 0.15 -17.16 15.39
C ASP A 52 -0.98 -16.65 14.47
N VAL A 53 -1.60 -15.51 14.80
CA VAL A 53 -2.67 -14.91 14.00
C VAL A 53 -2.40 -13.42 13.82
N GLN A 54 -2.30 -12.98 12.57
CA GLN A 54 -2.17 -11.58 12.20
C GLN A 54 -3.34 -11.19 11.28
N LEU A 55 -4.02 -10.11 11.64
CA LEU A 55 -4.96 -9.43 10.77
C LEU A 55 -4.25 -8.25 10.14
N ASP A 56 -4.35 -8.12 8.82
CA ASP A 56 -3.87 -6.97 8.10
C ASP A 56 -5.03 -6.29 7.37
N ALA A 57 -4.99 -4.97 7.33
CA ALA A 57 -5.92 -4.15 6.58
C ALA A 57 -5.10 -3.12 5.82
N VAL A 58 -5.40 -2.95 4.55
CA VAL A 58 -4.78 -1.96 3.68
C VAL A 58 -5.87 -1.24 2.90
N TYR A 59 -5.69 0.05 2.75
CA TYR A 59 -6.55 0.91 1.97
C TYR A 59 -5.68 1.70 1.01
N SER A 60 -5.95 1.51 -0.27
CA SER A 60 -5.23 2.13 -1.38
C SER A 60 -6.14 3.17 -2.00
N ARG A 61 -5.61 4.36 -2.22
CA ARG A 61 -6.34 5.45 -2.88
C ARG A 61 -5.55 5.96 -4.07
N GLY A 62 -6.21 6.04 -5.22
CA GLY A 62 -5.69 6.72 -6.39
C GLY A 62 -5.51 8.22 -6.14
N LEU A 63 -4.32 8.72 -6.45
CA LEU A 63 -3.98 10.15 -6.36
C LEU A 63 -4.15 10.88 -7.71
N ASN A 64 -4.54 10.17 -8.78
CA ASN A 64 -4.80 10.76 -10.10
C ASN A 64 -5.88 10.00 -10.87
N ASP A 65 -6.39 10.61 -11.94
CA ASP A 65 -7.45 10.05 -12.81
C ASP A 65 -7.07 8.76 -13.56
N ARG A 66 -5.81 8.31 -13.44
CA ARG A 66 -5.31 7.06 -14.06
C ARG A 66 -5.14 5.93 -13.06
N SER A 67 -5.42 6.19 -11.79
CA SER A 67 -5.33 5.23 -10.70
C SER A 67 -6.74 4.84 -10.25
N PRO A 68 -6.97 3.61 -9.76
CA PRO A 68 -8.25 3.23 -9.15
C PRO A 68 -8.61 4.19 -8.01
N ASP A 69 -9.84 4.73 -7.98
CA ASP A 69 -10.23 5.73 -6.98
C ASP A 69 -9.97 5.25 -5.56
N HIS A 70 -10.44 4.04 -5.24
CA HIS A 70 -10.32 3.42 -3.92
C HIS A 70 -10.23 1.89 -4.04
N ALA A 71 -9.30 1.29 -3.32
CA ALA A 71 -9.23 -0.15 -3.12
C ALA A 71 -9.03 -0.43 -1.62
N LEU A 72 -9.64 -1.49 -1.13
CA LEU A 72 -9.53 -1.91 0.25
C LEU A 72 -9.24 -3.40 0.28
N GLY A 73 -8.19 -3.76 1.01
CA GLY A 73 -7.77 -5.13 1.24
C GLY A 73 -7.81 -5.43 2.73
N VAL A 74 -8.29 -6.62 3.06
CA VAL A 74 -8.15 -7.20 4.39
C VAL A 74 -7.58 -8.58 4.23
N GLY A 75 -6.50 -8.86 4.95
CA GLY A 75 -5.84 -10.14 4.98
C GLY A 75 -5.86 -10.69 6.39
N LEU A 76 -5.86 -12.02 6.47
CA LEU A 76 -5.72 -12.71 7.73
C LEU A 76 -4.73 -13.85 7.54
N SER A 77 -3.63 -13.74 8.27
CA SER A 77 -2.48 -14.62 8.18
C SER A 77 -2.40 -15.48 9.42
N PHE A 78 -2.21 -16.79 9.21
CA PHE A 78 -2.02 -17.76 10.28
C PHE A 78 -0.63 -18.37 10.18
N ARG A 79 0.05 -18.50 11.32
CA ARG A 79 1.30 -19.23 11.44
C ARG A 79 0.99 -20.60 12.04
N PHE A 80 1.52 -21.67 11.42
CA PHE A 80 1.34 -23.05 11.84
C PHE A 80 2.71 -23.71 12.05
#